data_AF-A0A7V9BAR7-F1
#
_entry.id   AF-A0A7V9BAR7-F1
#
_cell.length_a   1.000
_cell.length_b   1.000
_cell.length_c   1.000
_cell.angle_alpha   90.00
_cell.angle_beta   90.00
_cell.angle_gamma   90.00
#
_symmetry.space_group_name_H-M   'P 1'
#
loop_
_entity.id
_entity.type
_entity.pdbx_description
1 polymer ?
#
loop_
_entity_poly.entity_id
_entity_poly.type
_entity_poly.pdbx_seq_one_letter_code
_entity_poly.pdbx_strand_id
1 'polypeptide(L)' 'MANPMRTVSFKLPEQLDDALSDLARRRKSSRSALVREALQALATGGRRSVTTVVDELVASLDGPPDLSTNPKHMSGYGR' A
#
# COMPACT_ATOMS: atom_id res chain seq x y z
N MET A 1 17.64 16.15 -0.86
CA MET A 1 17.32 17.12 0.23
C MET A 1 16.74 16.35 1.39
N ALA A 2 17.28 16.49 2.60
CA ALA A 2 16.71 15.82 3.78
C ALA A 2 15.32 16.42 4.07
N ASN A 3 14.29 15.58 4.16
CA ASN A 3 12.94 16.01 4.48
C ASN A 3 12.90 16.38 5.99
N PRO A 4 12.58 17.63 6.38
CA PRO A 4 12.63 18.02 7.78
C PRO A 4 11.60 17.25 8.62
N MET A 5 12.04 16.61 9.70
CA MET A 5 11.15 15.96 10.66
C MET A 5 10.70 16.96 11.73
N ARG A 6 9.40 16.96 12.05
CA ARG A 6 8.83 17.71 13.18
C ARG A 6 8.42 16.75 14.28
N THR A 7 8.77 17.07 15.52
CA THR A 7 8.35 16.29 16.69
C THR A 7 6.91 16.64 17.05
N VAL A 8 6.07 15.63 17.24
CA VAL A 8 4.67 15.77 17.65
C VAL A 8 4.47 14.97 18.94
N SER A 9 3.80 15.55 19.92
CA SER A 9 3.41 14.87 21.16
C SER A 9 1.90 14.68 21.19
N PHE A 10 1.45 13.48 21.55
CA PHE A 10 0.04 13.14 21.70
C PHE A 10 -0.13 12.16 22.85
N LYS A 11 -1.32 12.12 23.44
CA LYS A 11 -1.65 11.17 24.50
C LYS A 11 -1.96 9.81 23.86
N LEU A 12 -1.42 8.73 24.44
CA LEU A 12 -1.79 7.36 24.09
C LEU A 12 -2.33 6.65 25.33
N PRO A 13 -3.35 5.79 25.18
CA PRO A 13 -3.65 4.78 26.18
C PRO A 13 -2.44 3.87 26.41
N GLU A 14 -2.16 3.50 27.66
CA GLU A 14 -1.01 2.64 28.02
C GLU A 14 -1.03 1.31 27.24
N GLN A 15 -2.20 0.69 27.12
CA GLN A 15 -2.37 -0.55 26.35
C GLN A 15 -1.92 -0.42 24.88
N LEU A 16 -2.14 0.74 24.26
CA LEU A 16 -1.71 1.00 22.89
C LEU A 16 -0.19 1.25 22.84
N ASP A 17 0.36 1.90 23.87
CA ASP A 17 1.79 2.14 24.00
C ASP A 17 2.59 0.83 24.09
N ASP A 18 2.10 -0.11 24.90
CA ASP A 18 2.68 -1.45 25.04
C ASP A 18 2.61 -2.23 23.72
N ALA A 19 1.44 -2.23 23.07
CA ALA A 19 1.24 -2.90 21.79
C ALA A 19 2.18 -2.36 20.69
N LEU A 20 2.42 -1.05 20.66
CA LEU A 20 3.37 -0.43 19.73
C LEU A 20 4.81 -0.85 20.01
N SER A 21 5.19 -0.97 21.29
CA SER A 21 6.52 -1.42 21.70
C SER A 21 6.78 -2.86 21.29
N ASP A 22 5.80 -3.74 21.48
CA ASP A 22 5.89 -5.14 21.04
C ASP A 22 5.91 -5.27 19.52
N LEU A 23 5.10 -4.47 18.82
CA LEU A 23 5.09 -4.45 17.36
C LEU A 23 6.45 -3.97 16.79
N ALA A 24 7.06 -2.95 17.40
CA ALA A 24 8.37 -2.44 17.03
C ALA A 24 9.45 -3.53 17.15
N ARG A 25 9.44 -4.27 18.28
CA ARG A 25 10.34 -5.41 18.50
C ARG A 25 10.14 -6.50 17.45
N ARG A 26 8.89 -6.93 17.22
CA ARG A 26 8.55 -7.98 16.24
C ARG A 26 8.98 -7.61 14.83
N ARG A 27 8.82 -6.34 14.43
CA ARG A 27 9.18 -5.83 13.10
C ARG A 27 10.64 -5.37 12.98
N LYS A 28 11.45 -5.49 14.03
CA LYS A 28 12.82 -4.94 14.11
C LYS A 28 12.88 -3.47 13.65
N SER A 29 11.90 -2.69 14.08
CA SER A 29 11.72 -1.28 13.70
C SER A 29 11.64 -0.40 14.95
N SER A 30 11.58 0.92 14.77
CA SER A 30 11.38 1.85 15.88
C SER A 30 9.91 2.23 16.02
N ARG A 31 9.50 2.61 17.23
CA ARG A 31 8.15 3.14 17.49
C ARG A 31 7.83 4.33 16.61
N SER A 32 8.76 5.26 16.46
CA SER A 32 8.59 6.45 15.62
C SER A 32 8.44 6.09 14.13
N ALA A 33 9.13 5.05 13.66
CA ALA A 33 8.97 4.56 12.30
C ALA A 33 7.57 3.98 12.07
N LEU A 34 7.08 3.14 13.00
CA LEU A 34 5.74 2.55 12.91
C LEU A 34 4.63 3.61 12.97
N VAL A 35 4.72 4.54 13.91
CA VAL A 35 3.73 5.63 14.03
C VAL A 35 3.73 6.49 12.77
N ARG A 36 4.91 6.84 12.24
CA ARG A 36 5.01 7.62 11.00
C ARG A 36 4.45 6.85 9.79
N GLU A 37 4.74 5.56 9.66
CA GLU A 37 4.20 4.69 8.61
C GLU A 37 2.67 4.67 8.67
N ALA A 38 2.09 4.46 9.85
CA ALA A 38 0.64 4.44 10.04
C ALA A 38 -0.01 5.80 9.73
N LEU A 39 0.58 6.90 10.20
CA LEU A 39 0.09 8.25 9.92
C LEU A 39 0.22 8.60 8.43
N GLN A 40 1.30 8.19 7.78
CA GLN A 40 1.47 8.38 6.34
C GLN A 40 0.43 7.56 5.58
N ALA A 41 0.23 6.29 5.93
CA ALA A 41 -0.77 5.45 5.31
C ALA A 41 -2.20 5.98 5.51
N LEU A 42 -2.50 6.59 6.67
CA LEU A 42 -3.78 7.25 6.90
C LEU A 42 -3.93 8.53 6.08
N ALA A 43 -2.88 9.35 6.01
CA ALA A 43 -2.91 10.63 5.30
C ALA A 43 -2.91 10.46 3.76
N THR A 44 -2.22 9.45 3.24
CA THR A 44 -2.16 9.14 1.80
C THR A 44 -3.18 8.09 1.39
N GLY A 45 -3.72 7.34 2.34
CA GLY A 45 -4.74 6.31 2.16
C GLY A 45 -6.16 6.85 1.97
N GLY A 46 -6.30 8.06 1.42
CA GLY A 46 -7.51 8.38 0.68
C GLY A 46 -7.71 7.31 -0.39
N ARG A 47 -8.96 6.87 -0.61
CA ARG A 47 -9.32 5.85 -1.62
C ARG A 47 -8.50 6.10 -2.89
N ARG A 48 -7.52 5.24 -3.17
CA ARG A 48 -6.90 5.27 -4.50
C ARG A 48 -8.02 4.92 -5.47
N SER A 49 -8.16 5.73 -6.53
CA SER A 49 -9.06 5.34 -7.60
C SER A 49 -8.64 3.96 -8.08
N VAL A 50 -9.61 3.10 -8.38
CA VAL A 50 -9.35 1.78 -8.98
C VAL A 50 -8.44 1.93 -10.20
N THR A 51 -8.64 3.00 -10.98
CA THR A 51 -7.78 3.33 -12.12
C THR A 51 -6.30 3.51 -11.72
N THR A 52 -6.01 4.23 -10.64
CA THR A 52 -4.63 4.44 -10.17
C THR A 52 -3.92 3.15 -9.78
N VAL A 53 -4.66 2.15 -9.29
CA VAL A 53 -4.10 0.84 -8.96
C VAL A 53 -3.93 -0.02 -10.22
N VAL A 54 -4.87 0.07 -11.16
CA VAL A 54 -4.84 -0.69 -12.42
C VAL A 54 -3.83 -0.12 -13.41
N ASP A 55 -3.50 1.17 -13.35
CA ASP A 55 -2.48 1.81 -14.20
C ASP A 55 -1.11 1.14 -14.07
N GLU A 56 -0.74 0.66 -12.87
CA GLU A 56 0.50 -0.10 -12.65
C GLU A 56 0.51 -1.46 -13.37
N LEU A 57 -0.67 -1.96 -13.75
CA LEU A 57 -0.86 -3.24 -14.43
C LEU A 57 -1.06 -3.08 -15.95
N VAL A 58 -1.25 -1.84 -16.44
CA VAL A 58 -1.41 -1.58 -17.88
C VAL A 58 -0.13 -1.98 -18.61
N ALA A 59 -0.27 -2.80 -19.66
CA ALA A 59 0.83 -3.35 -20.45
C ALA A 59 1.84 -4.22 -19.68
N SER A 60 1.50 -4.68 -18.46
CA SER A 60 2.35 -5.62 -17.70
C SER A 60 2.39 -7.04 -18.26
N LEU A 61 1.54 -7.35 -19.24
CA LEU A 61 1.39 -8.66 -19.84
C LEU A 61 1.47 -8.56 -21.36
N ASP A 62 2.19 -9.50 -21.98
CA ASP A 62 2.15 -9.70 -23.43
C ASP A 62 0.88 -10.46 -23.82
N GLY A 63 0.17 -9.97 -24.83
CA GLY A 63 -1.07 -10.59 -25.28
C GLY A 63 -1.53 -10.11 -26.65
N PRO A 64 -2.59 -10.72 -27.20
CA PRO A 64 -3.19 -10.26 -28.44
C PRO A 64 -3.66 -8.81 -28.34
N PRO A 65 -3.62 -8.05 -29.45
CA PRO A 65 -3.95 -6.62 -29.44
C PRO A 65 -5.43 -6.34 -29.07
N ASP A 66 -6.30 -7.33 -29.22
CA ASP A 66 -7.69 -7.24 -28.81
C ASP A 66 -8.23 -8.60 -28.34
N LEU A 67 -8.71 -8.63 -27.10
CA LEU A 67 -9.45 -9.75 -26.52
C LEU A 67 -10.96 -9.48 -26.45
N SER A 68 -11.40 -8.23 -26.66
CA SER A 68 -12.78 -7.78 -26.44
C SER A 68 -13.67 -7.97 -27.66
N THR A 69 -13.15 -7.75 -28.87
CA THR A 69 -13.95 -7.83 -30.11
C THR A 69 -13.58 -9.01 -31.01
N ASN A 70 -12.51 -9.75 -30.68
CA ASN A 70 -12.00 -10.82 -31.51
C ASN A 70 -11.96 -12.18 -30.78
N PRO A 71 -13.10 -12.91 -30.72
CA PRO A 71 -13.26 -14.12 -29.91
C PRO A 71 -12.35 -15.28 -30.32
N LYS A 72 -11.77 -15.25 -31.53
CA LYS A 72 -10.79 -16.27 -31.97
C LYS A 72 -9.57 -16.34 -31.06
N HIS A 73 -9.20 -15.23 -30.41
CA HIS A 73 -8.06 -15.16 -29.49
C HIS A 73 -8.34 -15.83 -28.14
N MET A 74 -9.60 -16.16 -27.83
CA MET A 74 -9.97 -16.92 -26.62
C MET A 74 -10.10 -18.44 -26.87
N SER A 75 -9.76 -18.91 -28.08
CA SER A 75 -9.84 -20.34 -28.39
C SER A 75 -8.94 -21.16 -27.46
N GLY A 76 -9.54 -22.08 -26.69
CA GLY A 76 -8.82 -22.94 -25.75
C GLY A 76 -8.69 -22.37 -24.33
N TYR A 77 -9.21 -21.18 -24.06
CA TYR A 77 -9.25 -20.63 -22.70
C TYR A 77 -10.11 -21.50 -21.76
N GLY A 78 -9.56 -21.87 -20.61
CA GLY A 78 -10.27 -22.63 -19.57
C GLY A 78 -10.44 -24.14 -19.84
N ARG A 79 -9.72 -24.70 -20.82
CA ARG A 79 -9.63 -26.15 -21.06
C ARG A 79 -8.31 -26.73 -20.59
#